data_AF-A0A453HB99-F1
#
_entry.id   AF-A0A453HB99-F1
#
_cell.length_a   1.000
_cell.length_b   1.000
_cell.length_c   1.000
_cell.angle_alpha   90.00
_cell.angle_beta   90.00
_cell.angle_gamma   90.00
#
_symmetry.space_group_name_H-M   'P 1'
#
loop_
_entity.id
_entity.type
_entity.pdbx_description
1 polymer ?
#
loop_
_entity_poly.entity_id
_entity_poly.type
_entity_poly.pdbx_seq_one_letter_code
_entity_poly.pdbx_strand_id
1 'polypeptide(L)' 'MQQGWLSNWLVKHEVVHRSLGFHHRGIETLQIKAEDWDSIAVILYVYGYNYLRSQCAYNVAPGGSLASVLCST' A
#
# COMPACT_ATOMS: atom_id res chain seq x y z
N MET A 1 -3.54 -3.06 -15.43
CA MET A 1 -2.44 -2.52 -14.60
C MET A 1 -1.58 -3.69 -14.16
N GLN A 2 -0.25 -3.57 -14.19
CA GLN A 2 0.65 -4.67 -13.87
C GLN A 2 0.72 -4.86 -12.35
N GLN A 3 0.45 -6.08 -11.86
CA GLN A 3 0.64 -6.46 -10.46
C GLN A 3 2.11 -6.78 -10.21
N GLY A 4 2.66 -6.25 -9.13
CA GLY A 4 4.00 -6.57 -8.69
C GLY A 4 4.01 -7.77 -7.75
N TRP A 5 5.20 -8.06 -7.23
CA TRP A 5 5.44 -9.24 -6.42
C TRP A 5 4.69 -9.19 -5.08
N LEU A 6 4.58 -8.01 -4.46
CA LEU A 6 3.87 -7.85 -3.19
C LEU A 6 2.37 -8.04 -3.38
N SER A 7 1.78 -7.48 -4.45
CA SER A 7 0.36 -7.71 -4.76
C SER A 7 0.07 -9.20 -5.01
N ASN A 8 0.92 -9.89 -5.77
CA ASN A 8 0.76 -11.33 -6.01
C ASN A 8 0.85 -12.15 -4.72
N TRP A 9 1.76 -11.79 -3.82
CA TRP A 9 1.88 -12.44 -2.52
C TRP A 9 0.64 -12.21 -1.65
N LEU A 10 0.14 -10.97 -1.58
CA LEU A 10 -1.06 -10.63 -0.83
C LEU A 10 -2.32 -11.33 -1.38
N VAL A 11 -2.46 -11.44 -2.71
CA VAL A 11 -3.55 -12.21 -3.34
C VAL A 11 -3.49 -13.68 -2.93
N LYS A 12 -2.30 -14.28 -2.89
CA LYS A 12 -2.12 -15.68 -2.46
C LYS A 12 -2.56 -15.93 -1.02
N HIS A 13 -2.50 -14.92 -0.16
CA HIS A 13 -2.94 -14.97 1.23
C HIS A 13 -4.32 -14.34 1.46
N GLU A 14 -5.11 -14.17 0.39
CA GLU A 14 -6.49 -13.67 0.45
C GLU A 14 -6.63 -12.28 1.08
N VAL A 15 -5.56 -11.47 1.04
CA VAL A 15 -5.56 -10.11 1.57
C VAL A 15 -6.16 -9.16 0.55
N VAL A 16 -7.29 -8.55 0.91
CA VAL A 16 -8.00 -7.60 0.05
C VAL A 16 -7.19 -6.31 -0.12
N HIS A 17 -6.86 -5.98 -1.37
CA HIS A 17 -6.20 -4.74 -1.73
C HIS A 17 -6.44 -4.44 -3.22
N ARG A 18 -6.12 -3.22 -3.65
CA ARG A 18 -6.12 -2.84 -5.08
C ARG A 18 -4.73 -2.42 -5.50
N SER A 19 -4.14 -3.10 -6.49
CA SER A 19 -2.88 -2.64 -7.10
C SER A 19 -3.13 -1.37 -7.94
N LEU A 20 -2.34 -0.32 -7.69
CA LEU A 20 -2.30 0.90 -8.49
C LEU A 20 -1.16 0.89 -9.52
N GLY A 21 -0.37 -0.18 -9.57
CA GLY A 21 0.82 -0.32 -10.42
C GLY A 21 2.08 0.27 -9.79
N PHE A 22 3.08 0.53 -10.62
CA PHE A 22 4.37 1.07 -10.17
C PHE A 22 4.40 2.60 -10.28
N HIS A 23 4.88 3.26 -9.23
CA HIS A 23 5.16 4.69 -9.30
C HIS A 23 6.43 4.96 -10.13
N HIS A 24 6.75 6.24 -10.39
CA HIS A 24 7.84 6.67 -11.29
C HIS A 24 9.25 6.12 -10.95
N ARG A 25 9.51 5.65 -9.72
CA ARG A 25 10.80 5.01 -9.35
C ARG A 25 10.75 3.48 -9.34
N GLY A 26 9.69 2.87 -9.89
CA GLY A 26 9.57 1.41 -10.00
C GLY A 26 9.18 0.68 -8.70
N ILE A 27 8.76 1.39 -7.66
CA ILE A 27 8.17 0.79 -6.43
C ILE A 27 6.67 0.57 -6.65
N GLU A 28 6.20 -0.60 -6.26
CA GLU A 28 4.80 -1.00 -6.34
C GLU A 28 3.93 -0.16 -5.38
N THR A 29 2.74 0.25 -5.84
CA THR A 29 1.78 1.04 -5.05
C THR A 29 0.49 0.26 -4.88
N LEU A 30 0.05 0.12 -3.63
CA LEU A 30 -1.18 -0.58 -3.27
C LEU A 30 -2.15 0.41 -2.62
N GLN A 31 -3.41 0.34 -3.01
CA GLN A 31 -4.52 0.99 -2.32
C GLN A 31 -5.18 -0.01 -1.39
N ILE A 32 -5.33 0.43 -0.14
CA ILE A 32 -5.89 -0.33 0.97
C ILE A 32 -7.07 0.47 1.51
N LYS A 33 -8.13 -0.21 1.96
CA LYS A 33 -9.20 0.47 2.67
C LYS A 33 -8.75 0.83 4.08
N ALA A 34 -9.18 1.98 4.60
CA ALA A 34 -8.80 2.42 5.92
C ALA A 34 -9.15 1.40 7.04
N GLU A 35 -10.26 0.68 6.89
CA GLU A 35 -10.72 -0.38 7.81
C GLU A 35 -9.77 -1.58 7.90
N ASP A 36 -8.99 -1.85 6.84
CA ASP A 36 -8.08 -3.00 6.77
C ASP A 36 -6.62 -2.64 7.13
N TRP A 37 -6.36 -1.36 7.45
CA TRP A 37 -5.00 -0.84 7.59
C TRP A 37 -4.20 -1.56 8.68
N ASP A 38 -4.77 -1.75 9.88
CA ASP A 38 -4.06 -2.35 11.01
C ASP A 38 -3.62 -3.79 10.70
N SER A 39 -4.52 -4.57 10.09
CA SER A 39 -4.24 -5.94 9.65
C SER A 39 -3.10 -5.98 8.64
N ILE A 40 -3.12 -5.08 7.65
CA ILE A 40 -2.09 -5.05 6.61
C ILE A 40 -0.75 -4.54 7.16
N ALA A 41 -0.76 -3.57 8.06
CA ALA A 41 0.46 -3.10 8.72
C ALA A 41 1.17 -4.25 9.45
N VAL A 42 0.42 -5.09 10.18
CA VAL A 42 0.97 -6.29 10.85
C VAL A 42 1.52 -7.29 9.85
N ILE A 43 0.77 -7.59 8.77
CA ILE A 43 1.20 -8.53 7.73
C ILE A 43 2.50 -8.05 7.07
N LEU A 44 2.59 -6.78 6.69
CA LEU A 44 3.77 -6.19 6.08
C LEU A 44 4.98 -6.21 7.02
N TYR A 45 4.76 -5.92 8.31
CA TYR A 45 5.80 -5.99 9.32
C TYR A 45 6.36 -7.41 9.48
N VAL A 46 5.48 -8.42 9.59
CA VAL A 46 5.86 -9.84 9.67
C VAL A 46 6.57 -10.30 8.39
N TYR A 47 6.15 -9.78 7.24
CA TYR A 47 6.78 -10.07 5.97
C TYR A 47 8.22 -9.54 5.85
N GLY A 48 8.55 -8.48 6.60
CA GLY A 48 9.90 -7.92 6.68
C GLY A 48 9.98 -6.40 6.41
N TYR A 49 8.87 -5.73 6.10
CA TYR A 49 8.82 -4.26 5.97
C TYR A 49 8.86 -3.61 7.35
N ASN A 50 10.05 -3.53 7.93
CA ASN A 50 10.26 -3.06 9.29
C ASN A 50 10.73 -1.59 9.37
N TYR A 51 10.92 -0.93 8.23
CA TYR A 51 11.38 0.44 8.17
C TYR A 51 10.37 1.36 7.47
N LEU A 52 9.59 2.11 8.24
CA LEU A 52 8.71 3.16 7.72
C LEU A 52 9.53 4.39 7.33
N ARG A 53 9.80 4.55 6.05
CA ARG A 53 10.65 5.61 5.50
C ARG A 53 9.95 6.96 5.47
N SER A 54 8.67 6.99 5.12
CA SER A 54 7.90 8.23 5.01
C SER A 54 6.41 7.98 5.17
N GLN A 55 5.75 8.89 5.88
CA GLN A 55 4.31 8.95 6.03
C GLN A 55 3.84 10.36 5.66
N CYS A 56 2.88 10.47 4.75
CA CYS A 56 2.31 11.75 4.38
C CYS A 56 0.81 11.67 4.08
N ALA A 57 0.13 12.81 4.17
CA ALA A 57 -1.23 12.97 3.68
C ALA A 57 -1.18 13.58 2.28
N TYR A 58 -2.00 13.06 1.37
CA TYR A 58 -2.13 13.52 0.00
C TYR A 58 -3.58 13.91 -0.28
N ASN A 59 -3.79 15.13 -0.78
CA ASN A 59 -5.09 15.57 -1.22
C ASN A 59 -5.34 15.08 -2.64
N VAL A 60 -6.24 14.11 -2.82
CA VAL A 60 -6.45 13.44 -4.13
C VAL A 60 -7.12 14.39 -5.12
N ALA A 61 -8.07 15.19 -4.66
CA ALA A 61 -8.75 16.20 -5.45
C ALA A 61 -9.32 17.31 -4.55
N PRO A 62 -9.42 18.57 -5.03
CA PRO A 62 -10.10 19.63 -4.29
C PRO A 62 -11.53 19.22 -3.89
N GLY A 63 -11.85 19.30 -2.59
CA GLY A 63 -13.15 18.87 -2.06
C GLY A 63 -13.41 17.36 -2.10
N GLY A 64 -12.42 16.56 -2.48
CA GLY A 64 -12.49 15.11 -2.57
C GLY A 64 -11.84 14.39 -1.39
N SER A 65 -11.55 13.11 -1.60
CA SER A 65 -10.92 12.26 -0.58
C SER A 65 -9.48 12.67 -0.29
N LEU A 66 -9.08 12.54 0.98
CA LEU A 66 -7.69 12.52 1.39
C LEU A 66 -7.16 11.09 1.35
N ALA A 67 -5.88 10.92 1.05
CA ALA A 67 -5.18 9.65 1.11
C ALA A 67 -4.02 9.74 2.11
N SER A 68 -3.86 8.74 2.95
CA SER A 68 -2.63 8.54 3.73
C SER A 68 -1.70 7.65 2.91
N VAL A 69 -0.48 8.14 2.63
CA VAL A 69 0.53 7.42 1.87
C VAL A 69 1.64 7.00 2.83
N LEU A 70 1.97 5.71 2.78
CA LEU A 70 2.95 5.07 3.65
C LEU A 70 3.99 4.38 2.77
N CYS A 71 5.25 4.76 2.94
CA CYS A 71 6.38 4.19 2.22
C CYS A 71 7.26 3.43 3.20
N SER A 72 7.33 2.10 3.04
CA SER A 72 8.17 1.21 3.82
C SER A 72 9.17 0.48 2.93
N THR A 73 10.27 0.02 3.54
CA THR A 73 11.25 -0.90 2.93
C THR A 73 11.53 -2.07 3.84
#